data_AF-A0A8J6F8K0-F1
#
_entry.id   AF-A0A8J6F8K0-F1
#
_cell.length_a   1.000
_cell.length_b   1.000
_cell.length_c   1.000
_cell.angle_alpha   90.00
_cell.angle_beta   90.00
_cell.angle_gamma   90.00
#
_symmetry.space_group_name_H-M   'P 1'
#
loop_
_entity.id
_entity.type
_entity.pdbx_description
1 polymer ?
#
loop_
_entity_poly.entity_id
_entity_poly.type
_entity_poly.pdbx_seq_one_letter_code
_entity_poly.pdbx_strand_id
1 'polypeptide(L)'
;MYNATTRQVETELLPCLRQLGIRFYAYNPLAGGLLTGKYKYEDKDTDQTPSRFFGNSWAEAYRNRYWKKHHFQAIDVVQRALEEAYGEDRPSLTAAALRWMYHHSKLQVGAPSGVGEGIWPHATFC
;
A
#
# COMPACT_ATOMS: atom_id res chain seq x y z
N MET A 1 -2.89 0.97 -9.24
CA MET A 1 -2.35 0.48 -7.94
C MET A 1 -2.14 1.67 -7.05
N TYR A 2 -2.37 1.53 -5.75
CA TYR A 2 -2.19 2.62 -4.81
C TYR A 2 -1.85 2.09 -3.43
N ASN A 3 -0.73 2.55 -2.88
CA ASN A 3 -0.26 2.21 -1.53
C ASN A 3 0.77 3.24 -1.04
N ALA A 4 1.25 3.06 0.19
CA ALA A 4 2.16 4.01 0.84
C ALA A 4 3.45 4.31 0.07
N THR A 5 3.92 3.41 -0.80
CA THR A 5 5.13 3.58 -1.63
C THR A 5 4.82 3.79 -3.12
N THR A 6 3.57 3.63 -3.56
CA THR A 6 3.14 3.75 -4.96
C THR A 6 2.01 4.76 -5.08
N ARG A 7 2.37 6.03 -5.38
CA ARG A 7 1.46 7.17 -5.31
C ARG A 7 1.29 7.96 -6.61
N GLN A 8 1.79 7.47 -7.74
CA GLN A 8 1.74 8.18 -9.03
C GLN A 8 0.31 8.60 -9.44
N VAL A 9 -0.70 7.82 -9.03
CA VAL A 9 -2.11 8.14 -9.30
C VAL A 9 -2.58 9.43 -8.62
N GLU A 10 -1.89 9.92 -7.58
CA GLU A 10 -2.28 11.13 -6.84
C GLU A 10 -2.16 12.40 -7.67
N THR A 11 -1.23 12.45 -8.63
CA THR A 11 -0.88 13.68 -9.36
C THR A 11 -1.97 14.11 -10.34
N GLU A 12 -2.48 13.17 -11.15
CA GLU A 12 -3.41 13.49 -12.26
C GLU A 12 -4.68 12.63 -12.22
N LEU A 13 -4.52 11.32 -11.99
CA LEU A 13 -5.64 10.38 -12.06
C LEU A 13 -6.67 10.65 -10.96
N LEU A 14 -6.28 10.76 -9.69
CA LEU A 14 -7.22 10.99 -8.60
C LEU A 14 -7.97 12.34 -8.74
N PRO A 15 -7.33 13.47 -9.09
CA PRO A 15 -8.05 14.70 -9.43
C PRO A 15 -9.04 14.54 -10.58
N CYS A 16 -8.62 13.90 -11.68
CA CYS A 16 -9.46 13.65 -12.86
C CYS A 16 -10.70 12.82 -12.51
N LEU A 17 -10.52 11.70 -11.80
CA LEU A 17 -11.63 10.84 -11.40
C LEU A 17 -12.62 11.57 -10.47
N ARG A 18 -12.14 12.44 -9.58
CA ARG A 18 -13.01 13.28 -8.74
C ARG A 18 -13.83 14.27 -9.57
N GLN A 19 -13.21 14.93 -10.55
CA GLN A 19 -13.92 15.85 -11.45
C GLN A 19 -15.01 15.14 -12.27
N LEU A 20 -14.76 13.89 -12.65
CA LEU A 20 -15.71 13.07 -13.40
C LEU A 20 -16.72 12.30 -12.52
N GLY A 21 -16.66 12.43 -11.19
CA GLY A 21 -17.54 11.70 -10.27
C GLY A 21 -17.30 10.18 -10.23
N ILE A 22 -16.12 9.72 -10.63
CA ILE A 22 -15.75 8.29 -10.71
C ILE A 22 -15.06 7.85 -9.41
N ARG A 23 -15.49 6.71 -8.86
CA ARG A 23 -14.86 6.12 -7.67
C ARG A 23 -13.56 5.39 -8.04
N PHE A 24 -12.52 5.57 -7.24
CA PHE A 24 -11.24 4.88 -7.40
C PHE A 24 -11.09 3.75 -6.37
N TYR A 25 -10.83 2.53 -6.82
CA TYR A 25 -10.58 1.38 -5.96
C TYR A 25 -9.09 1.07 -5.94
N ALA A 26 -8.49 1.05 -4.75
CA ALA A 26 -7.06 0.86 -4.58
C ALA A 26 -6.69 -0.62 -4.60
N TYR A 27 -5.98 -1.04 -5.64
CA TYR A 27 -5.35 -2.36 -5.74
C TYR A 27 -3.92 -2.36 -5.17
N ASN A 28 -3.51 -3.50 -4.60
CA ASN A 28 -2.21 -3.74 -3.94
C ASN A 28 -1.92 -2.80 -2.75
N PRO A 29 -2.78 -2.72 -1.71
CA PRO A 29 -2.55 -1.85 -0.55
C PRO A 29 -1.26 -2.20 0.22
N LEU A 30 -0.81 -3.45 0.13
CA LEU A 30 0.42 -3.94 0.76
C LEU A 30 1.59 -4.11 -0.23
N ALA A 31 1.52 -3.53 -1.42
CA ALA A 31 2.53 -3.67 -2.48
C ALA A 31 2.90 -5.15 -2.77
N GLY A 32 1.90 -6.00 -2.99
CA GLY A 32 2.12 -7.44 -3.19
C GLY A 32 2.58 -8.21 -1.94
N GLY A 33 2.50 -7.60 -0.77
CA GLY A 33 2.98 -8.15 0.50
C GLY A 33 4.34 -7.61 0.94
N LEU A 34 4.97 -6.72 0.15
CA LEU A 34 6.24 -6.10 0.53
C LEU A 34 6.11 -5.27 1.80
N LEU A 35 5.00 -4.54 1.96
CA LEU A 35 4.70 -3.72 3.15
C LEU A 35 4.30 -4.53 4.40
N THR A 36 4.49 -5.86 4.38
CA THR A 36 4.39 -6.68 5.60
C THR A 36 5.72 -6.76 6.34
N GLY A 37 6.83 -6.38 5.70
CA GLY A 37 8.17 -6.40 6.28
C GLY A 37 8.81 -7.78 6.32
N LYS A 38 8.19 -8.79 5.70
CA LYS A 38 8.67 -10.18 5.72
C LYS A 38 9.82 -10.49 4.75
N TYR A 39 10.15 -9.55 3.87
CA TYR A 39 11.19 -9.72 2.86
C TYR A 39 12.36 -8.77 3.12
N LYS A 40 13.57 -9.22 2.83
CA LYS A 40 14.77 -8.42 2.71
C LYS A 40 15.16 -8.29 1.24
N TYR A 41 15.93 -7.26 0.90
CA TYR A 41 16.29 -7.02 -0.51
C TYR A 41 17.13 -8.17 -1.09
N GLU A 42 17.95 -8.78 -0.24
CA GLU A 42 18.87 -9.88 -0.53
C GLU A 42 18.14 -11.20 -0.80
N ASP A 43 16.87 -11.33 -0.37
CA ASP A 43 16.08 -12.55 -0.59
C ASP A 43 15.84 -12.85 -2.08
N LYS A 44 16.11 -11.88 -2.97
CA LYS A 44 15.90 -11.98 -4.42
C LYS A 44 16.65 -13.17 -5.05
N ASP A 45 17.81 -13.52 -4.48
CA ASP A 45 18.74 -14.52 -5.02
C ASP A 45 18.64 -15.86 -4.28
N THR A 46 17.66 -16.01 -3.38
CA THR A 46 17.49 -17.21 -2.56
C THR A 46 16.26 -18.01 -2.99
N ASP A 47 16.31 -19.33 -2.77
CA ASP A 47 15.14 -20.18 -2.95
C ASP A 47 14.12 -19.87 -1.85
N GLN A 48 13.01 -19.28 -2.26
CA GLN A 48 11.96 -18.80 -1.37
C GLN A 48 10.71 -19.65 -1.54
N THR A 49 9.97 -19.85 -0.44
CA THR A 49 8.65 -20.46 -0.51
C THR A 49 7.76 -19.72 -1.52
N PRO A 50 6.91 -20.43 -2.29
CA PRO A 50 6.03 -19.79 -3.27
C PRO A 50 5.25 -18.63 -2.66
N SER A 51 5.31 -17.47 -3.31
CA SER A 51 4.69 -16.22 -2.84
C SER A 51 4.37 -15.32 -4.04
N ARG A 52 3.78 -14.14 -3.82
CA ARG A 52 3.57 -13.17 -4.91
C ARG A 52 4.87 -12.79 -5.65
N PHE A 53 6.02 -12.88 -4.99
CA PHE A 53 7.33 -12.51 -5.55
C PHE A 53 8.18 -13.70 -6.01
N PHE A 54 7.77 -14.95 -5.74
CA PHE A 54 8.58 -16.15 -6.03
C PHE A 54 7.71 -17.34 -6.44
N GLY A 55 8.23 -18.23 -7.30
CA GLY A 55 7.59 -19.52 -7.61
C GLY A 55 6.26 -19.45 -8.37
N ASN A 56 5.96 -18.36 -9.09
CA ASN A 56 4.76 -18.25 -9.92
C ASN A 56 5.00 -17.41 -11.20
N SER A 57 4.10 -17.52 -12.18
CA SER A 57 4.23 -16.88 -13.50
C SER A 57 4.20 -15.34 -13.48
N TRP A 58 3.67 -14.72 -12.43
CA TRP A 58 3.61 -13.26 -12.25
C TRP A 58 4.70 -12.72 -11.34
N ALA A 59 5.54 -13.60 -10.77
CA ALA A 59 6.56 -13.24 -9.80
C ALA A 59 7.53 -12.17 -10.33
N GLU A 60 7.98 -12.33 -11.59
CA GLU A 60 8.86 -11.37 -12.23
C GLU A 60 8.22 -9.99 -12.37
N ALA A 61 6.96 -9.92 -12.80
CA ALA A 61 6.23 -8.66 -12.93
C ALA A 61 6.09 -7.93 -11.57
N TYR A 62 5.86 -8.67 -10.49
CA TYR A 62 5.83 -8.12 -9.13
C TYR A 62 7.21 -7.65 -8.67
N ARG A 63 8.27 -8.39 -8.96
CA ARG A 63 9.65 -7.99 -8.63
C ARG A 63 10.08 -6.74 -9.40
N ASN A 64 9.85 -6.69 -10.71
CA ASN A 64 10.13 -5.51 -11.54
C ASN A 64 9.44 -4.24 -11.02
N ARG A 65 8.26 -4.41 -10.43
CA ARG A 65 7.46 -3.31 -9.89
C ARG A 65 7.95 -2.83 -8.52
N TYR A 66 8.08 -3.74 -7.55
CA TYR A 66 8.28 -3.38 -6.14
C TYR A 66 9.66 -3.75 -5.57
N TRP A 67 10.38 -4.70 -6.18
CA TRP A 67 11.65 -5.20 -5.65
C TRP A 67 12.82 -4.29 -6.01
N LYS A 68 12.81 -3.08 -5.49
CA LYS A 68 13.83 -2.05 -5.72
C LYS A 68 14.42 -1.62 -4.39
N LYS A 69 15.74 -1.41 -4.35
CA LYS A 69 16.47 -1.07 -3.11
C LYS A 69 15.81 0.08 -2.31
N HIS A 70 15.32 1.12 -2.99
CA HIS A 70 14.65 2.25 -2.33
C HIS A 70 13.32 1.88 -1.64
N HIS A 71 12.60 0.84 -2.08
CA HIS A 71 11.40 0.37 -1.38
C HIS A 71 11.76 -0.26 -0.03
N PHE A 72 12.83 -1.06 0.01
CA PHE A 72 13.33 -1.65 1.25
C PHE A 72 13.89 -0.60 2.20
N GLN A 73 14.67 0.37 1.68
CA GLN A 73 15.14 1.50 2.48
C GLN A 73 13.98 2.32 3.08
N ALA A 74 12.90 2.53 2.32
CA ALA A 74 11.71 3.20 2.85
C ALA A 74 11.01 2.38 3.94
N ILE A 75 10.96 1.05 3.80
CA ILE A 75 10.42 0.16 4.85
C ILE A 75 11.25 0.27 6.13
N ASP A 76 12.59 0.27 6.03
CA ASP A 76 13.47 0.43 7.19
C ASP A 76 13.25 1.77 7.91
N VAL A 77 13.04 2.85 7.15
CA VAL A 77 12.70 4.17 7.70
C VAL A 77 11.39 4.11 8.48
N VAL A 78 10.34 3.48 7.92
CA VAL A 78 9.04 3.35 8.59
C VAL A 78 9.15 2.48 9.83
N GLN A 79 9.88 1.36 9.78
CA GLN A 79 10.06 0.49 10.95
C GLN A 79 10.79 1.20 12.09
N ARG A 80 11.84 1.99 11.79
CA ARG A 80 12.51 2.82 12.79
C ARG A 80 11.59 3.90 13.36
N ALA A 81 10.83 4.59 12.52
CA ALA A 81 9.88 5.60 12.97
C ALA A 81 8.77 5.00 13.86
N LEU A 82 8.30 3.79 13.57
CA LEU A 82 7.33 3.07 14.40
C LEU A 82 7.93 2.70 15.76
N GLU A 83 9.17 2.23 15.79
CA GLU A 83 9.91 1.95 17.03
C GLU A 83 10.10 3.22 17.86
N GLU A 84 10.56 4.32 17.25
CA GLU A 84 10.79 5.60 17.91
C GLU A 84 9.49 6.20 18.49
N ALA A 85 8.36 6.03 17.79
CA ALA A 85 7.10 6.63 18.20
C ALA A 85 6.30 5.81 19.23
N TYR A 86 6.43 4.48 19.20
CA TYR A 86 5.57 3.58 19.98
C TYR A 86 6.33 2.55 20.83
N GLY A 87 7.63 2.36 20.62
CA GLY A 87 8.43 1.33 21.28
C GLY A 87 7.83 -0.06 21.13
N GLU A 88 7.73 -0.78 22.25
CA GLU A 88 7.17 -2.15 22.33
C GLU A 88 5.70 -2.22 21.87
N ASP A 89 4.93 -1.15 22.03
CA ASP A 89 3.50 -1.08 21.65
C ASP A 89 3.28 -0.75 20.16
N ARG A 90 4.34 -0.76 19.35
CA ARG A 90 4.24 -0.39 17.93
C ARG A 90 3.30 -1.31 17.16
N PRO A 91 2.49 -0.75 16.25
CA PRO A 91 1.72 -1.56 15.32
C PRO A 91 2.66 -2.31 14.35
N SER A 92 2.24 -3.47 13.87
CA SER A 92 2.95 -4.16 12.78
C SER A 92 3.02 -3.29 11.52
N LEU A 93 4.04 -3.50 10.68
CA LEU A 93 4.17 -2.76 9.42
C LEU A 93 2.93 -2.95 8.52
N THR A 94 2.35 -4.16 8.51
CA THR A 94 1.08 -4.44 7.84
C THR A 94 -0.05 -3.54 8.35
N ALA A 95 -0.21 -3.44 9.67
CA ALA A 95 -1.24 -2.59 10.27
C ALA A 95 -0.99 -1.10 9.97
N ALA A 96 0.26 -0.65 10.04
CA ALA A 96 0.64 0.72 9.69
C ALA A 96 0.34 1.03 8.22
N ALA A 97 0.67 0.12 7.29
CA ALA A 97 0.41 0.29 5.86
C ALA A 97 -1.10 0.34 5.55
N LEU A 98 -1.91 -0.52 6.18
CA LEU A 98 -3.37 -0.47 6.02
C LEU A 98 -3.97 0.80 6.65
N ARG A 99 -3.53 1.19 7.85
CA ARG A 99 -3.96 2.45 8.48
C ARG A 99 -3.61 3.66 7.63
N TRP A 100 -2.44 3.65 6.97
CA TRP A 100 -2.08 4.68 5.99
C TRP A 100 -3.10 4.78 4.86
N MET A 101 -3.55 3.65 4.30
CA MET A 101 -4.57 3.64 3.26
C MET A 101 -5.87 4.32 3.70
N TYR A 102 -6.34 4.02 4.91
CA TYR A 102 -7.61 4.56 5.43
C TYR A 102 -7.53 6.00 5.91
N HIS A 103 -6.41 6.41 6.52
CA HIS A 103 -6.35 7.65 7.30
C HIS A 103 -5.38 8.70 6.73
N HIS A 104 -4.44 8.30 5.88
CA HIS A 104 -3.33 9.17 5.46
C HIS A 104 -3.11 9.18 3.95
N SER A 105 -3.93 8.47 3.19
CA SER A 105 -3.92 8.46 1.74
C SER A 105 -4.81 9.56 1.17
N LYS A 106 -4.80 9.75 -0.15
CA LYS A 106 -5.70 10.66 -0.88
C LYS A 106 -7.07 10.04 -1.16
N LEU A 107 -7.35 8.83 -0.71
CA LEU A 107 -8.69 8.25 -0.78
C LEU A 107 -9.63 9.04 0.13
N GLN A 108 -10.83 9.31 -0.36
CA GLN A 108 -11.90 9.91 0.44
C GLN A 108 -12.93 8.82 0.72
N VAL A 109 -13.21 8.60 2.01
CA VAL A 109 -14.29 7.73 2.46
C VAL A 109 -15.51 8.64 2.67
N GLY A 110 -16.35 8.77 1.63
CA GLY A 110 -17.53 9.65 1.67
C GLY A 110 -18.22 9.79 0.32
N ALA A 111 -19.53 10.02 0.34
CA ALA A 111 -20.38 10.18 -0.85
C ALA A 111 -19.93 11.37 -1.73
N PRO A 112 -20.26 11.38 -3.04
CA PRO A 112 -20.17 12.60 -3.83
C PRO A 112 -20.98 13.68 -3.13
N SER A 113 -20.47 14.91 -3.05
CA SER A 113 -21.19 16.03 -2.47
C SER A 113 -22.54 16.22 -3.18
N GLY A 114 -23.61 15.71 -2.58
CA GLY A 114 -24.97 15.75 -3.11
C GLY A 114 -25.72 14.43 -2.88
N VAL A 115 -26.68 14.47 -1.95
CA VAL A 115 -27.67 13.42 -1.58
C VAL A 115 -27.25 12.46 -0.46
N GLY A 116 -27.84 12.70 0.71
CA GLY A 116 -28.30 11.65 1.64
C GLY A 116 -27.27 11.09 2.59
N GLU A 117 -27.50 11.27 3.88
CA GLU A 117 -26.79 10.61 4.97
C GLU A 117 -26.81 9.08 4.79
N GLY A 118 -25.63 8.50 4.65
CA GLY A 118 -25.39 7.07 4.69
C GLY A 118 -23.96 6.86 5.17
N ILE A 119 -23.83 6.36 6.39
CA ILE A 119 -22.55 5.97 6.98
C ILE A 119 -22.04 4.78 6.17
N TRP A 120 -20.99 4.99 5.37
CA TRP A 120 -20.27 3.89 4.71
C TRP A 120 -18.86 3.81 5.30
N PRO A 121 -18.61 2.92 6.28
CA PRO A 121 -17.25 2.53 6.57
C PRO A 121 -16.75 1.67 5.39
N HIS A 122 -15.44 1.57 5.25
CA HIS A 122 -14.73 0.74 4.28
C HIS A 122 -14.42 1.42 2.93
N ALA A 123 -13.22 1.99 2.87
CA ALA A 123 -12.43 1.90 1.64
C ALA A 123 -12.36 0.42 1.23
N THR A 124 -12.94 0.10 0.08
CA THR A 124 -12.88 -1.25 -0.49
C THR A 124 -11.56 -1.40 -1.23
N PHE A 125 -10.73 -2.34 -0.78
CA PHE A 125 -9.53 -2.77 -1.50
C PHE A 125 -9.85 -3.96 -2.39
N CYS A 126 -9.23 -4.01 -3.56
CA CYS A 126 -9.24 -5.18 -4.43
C CYS A 126 -8.01 -6.06 -4.18
#